data_AF-A0A1D2A9V7-F1
#
_entry.id   AF-A0A1D2A9V7-F1
#
_cell.length_a   1.000
_cell.length_b   1.000
_cell.length_c   1.000
_cell.angle_alpha   90.00
_cell.angle_beta   90.00
_cell.angle_gamma   90.00
#
_symmetry.space_group_name_H-M   'P 1'
#
loop_
_entity.id
_entity.type
_entity.pdbx_description
1 polymer ?
#
loop_
_entity_poly.entity_id
_entity_poly.type
_entity_poly.pdbx_seq_one_letter_code
_entity_poly.pdbx_strand_id
1 'polypeptide(L)'
;RPRPAAAVAAAAGGAGGGGDGAAPGLETPGTPLPIDMNAWAEVTSTLAATFALSGAVCQTSSELGPAPAPDAPEAPGGVRLLTSSGVLLAARHELRPAFADWALRHAGVLQDGFARYEVARLQRAGAGRGPPRPAAVAEVDILGAAPRGAGEALLPLAELAAMVSVALAALPCPGAFELRVGHRGLLALALKHVGAPPELHARAVQLLSTAAAASPLHTAARAARWPAIRAGLEGLGLAPDAAARCRQLLLLGSGEPEPALHWLRATLGHLAPPGAPGTNIGAPAPLDDLAALLTALADCCVPGGCVVVDPLIPPHADYFTGPLLQWHLVAPGTGAAAMVGVAGRYDRLLRAAWARRAADPDVAHPPPQLGGVGATLNVERLAAVAAADGAGAGALPGGAGVASLPGLPRLSCAEALVASRGGGGMLRERLELLRALREAGVAAETLRAAAPSLTAQYEYAAARGIPTLLVLHGSSYGADNAVHVRCRLCRAEESVPAGEVPRYLRAHARASHGQGGGRPGEAAAEDGPAGWRERERRRRERARVA
;
A
#
# COMPACT_ATOMS: atom_id res chain seq x y z
N ARG A 1 4.79 5.61 -40.94
CA ARG A 1 5.71 6.07 -39.86
C ARG A 1 5.18 5.52 -38.54
N PRO A 2 5.88 4.59 -37.85
CA PRO A 2 5.32 3.97 -36.66
C PRO A 2 5.50 4.88 -35.43
N ARG A 3 4.42 5.04 -34.67
CA ARG A 3 4.38 5.76 -33.39
C ARG A 3 5.08 4.94 -32.29
N PRO A 4 5.78 5.56 -31.31
CA PRO A 4 6.40 4.84 -30.22
C PRO A 4 5.35 4.31 -29.24
N ALA A 5 5.63 3.13 -28.67
CA ALA A 5 4.78 2.40 -27.74
C ALA A 5 4.57 3.18 -26.43
N ALA A 6 3.31 3.34 -26.03
CA ALA A 6 2.92 3.87 -24.73
C ALA A 6 3.23 2.84 -23.63
N ALA A 7 3.90 3.28 -22.57
CA ALA A 7 4.05 2.51 -21.33
C ALA A 7 2.66 2.28 -20.71
N VAL A 8 2.27 1.01 -20.63
CA VAL A 8 1.00 0.59 -20.03
C VAL A 8 1.22 0.30 -18.56
N ALA A 9 0.57 1.10 -17.71
CA ALA A 9 0.44 0.86 -16.28
C ALA A 9 -0.08 -0.57 -16.02
N ALA A 10 0.68 -1.32 -15.21
CA ALA A 10 0.33 -2.68 -14.81
C ALA A 10 -1.00 -2.68 -14.02
N ALA A 11 -2.09 -3.00 -14.72
CA ALA A 11 -3.39 -3.30 -14.12
C ALA A 11 -3.37 -4.75 -13.63
N ALA A 12 -3.25 -4.95 -12.32
CA ALA A 12 -3.60 -6.21 -11.68
C ALA A 12 -5.13 -6.26 -11.53
N GLY A 13 -5.82 -6.77 -12.55
CA GLY A 13 -7.24 -7.10 -12.52
C GLY A 13 -7.42 -8.61 -12.62
N GLY A 14 -7.98 -9.21 -11.56
CA GLY A 14 -8.35 -10.62 -11.54
C GLY A 14 -9.44 -10.94 -12.57
N ALA A 15 -9.28 -12.07 -13.23
CA ALA A 15 -10.29 -12.63 -14.12
C ALA A 15 -11.51 -13.13 -13.32
N GLY A 16 -12.70 -12.78 -13.78
CA GLY A 16 -13.95 -13.34 -13.28
C GLY A 16 -15.10 -13.11 -14.26
N GLY A 17 -15.57 -14.21 -14.86
CA GLY A 17 -16.95 -14.40 -15.32
C GLY A 17 -17.39 -13.68 -16.60
N GLY A 18 -17.49 -14.41 -17.70
CA GLY A 18 -18.35 -14.03 -18.83
C GLY A 18 -19.82 -14.13 -18.42
N GLY A 19 -20.58 -13.07 -18.69
CA GLY A 19 -22.02 -12.98 -18.53
C GLY A 19 -22.52 -11.66 -19.13
N ASP A 20 -23.31 -11.77 -20.19
CA ASP A 20 -24.16 -10.77 -20.86
C ASP A 20 -23.89 -9.27 -20.62
N GLY A 21 -23.33 -8.62 -21.65
CA GLY A 21 -23.99 -7.57 -22.44
C GLY A 21 -24.60 -6.33 -21.77
N ALA A 22 -24.47 -6.11 -20.47
CA ALA A 22 -24.86 -4.86 -19.84
C ALA A 22 -23.70 -3.86 -19.97
N ALA A 23 -23.94 -2.73 -20.63
CA ALA A 23 -23.06 -1.58 -20.48
C ALA A 23 -22.90 -1.34 -18.96
N PRO A 24 -21.66 -1.22 -18.44
CA PRO A 24 -21.47 -1.00 -17.02
C PRO A 24 -22.28 0.24 -16.66
N GLY A 25 -23.29 0.07 -15.80
CA GLY A 25 -24.14 1.17 -15.37
C GLY A 25 -23.22 2.27 -14.87
N LEU A 26 -23.17 3.38 -15.58
CA LEU A 26 -22.37 4.53 -15.15
C LEU A 26 -23.05 5.02 -13.88
N GLU A 27 -22.46 4.69 -12.73
CA GLU A 27 -22.88 5.23 -11.46
C GLU A 27 -22.89 6.75 -11.55
N THR A 28 -23.96 7.37 -11.05
CA THR A 28 -24.08 8.82 -11.04
C THR A 28 -22.89 9.43 -10.30
N PRO A 29 -22.28 10.53 -10.80
CA PRO A 29 -21.19 11.19 -10.09
C PRO A 29 -21.57 11.48 -8.63
N GLY A 30 -20.69 11.13 -7.70
CA GLY A 30 -20.94 11.28 -6.25
C GLY A 30 -21.62 10.09 -5.58
N THR A 31 -21.85 8.97 -6.30
CA THR A 31 -22.30 7.72 -5.68
C THR A 31 -21.32 7.28 -4.59
N PRO A 32 -21.78 7.00 -3.35
CA PRO A 32 -20.90 6.56 -2.27
C PRO A 32 -20.18 5.26 -2.63
N LEU A 33 -18.86 5.25 -2.49
CA LEU A 33 -18.06 4.05 -2.71
C LEU A 33 -18.12 3.13 -1.48
N PRO A 34 -18.16 1.80 -1.67
CA PRO A 34 -18.17 0.82 -0.58
C PRO A 34 -16.77 0.62 0.02
N ILE A 35 -16.13 1.71 0.43
CA ILE A 35 -14.78 1.70 1.03
C ILE A 35 -14.94 1.81 2.55
N ASP A 36 -14.18 1.01 3.29
CA ASP A 36 -14.05 1.18 4.73
C ASP A 36 -13.22 2.45 5.03
N MET A 37 -13.93 3.53 5.35
CA MET A 37 -13.33 4.82 5.63
C MET A 37 -12.52 4.84 6.93
N ASN A 38 -12.75 3.92 7.87
CA ASN A 38 -11.96 3.84 9.09
C ASN A 38 -10.59 3.21 8.77
N ALA A 39 -10.59 2.08 8.06
CA ALA A 39 -9.35 1.46 7.58
C ALA A 39 -8.55 2.42 6.69
N TRP A 40 -9.25 3.19 5.85
CA TRP A 40 -8.62 4.27 5.08
C TRP A 40 -7.94 5.33 5.94
N ALA A 41 -8.66 5.87 6.93
CA ALA A 41 -8.15 6.91 7.82
C ALA A 41 -6.96 6.40 8.65
N GLU A 42 -7.01 5.16 9.12
CA GLU A 42 -5.94 4.54 9.88
C GLU A 42 -4.69 4.32 9.02
N VAL A 43 -4.83 3.79 7.80
CA VAL A 43 -3.70 3.60 6.87
C VAL A 43 -3.08 4.94 6.51
N THR A 44 -3.89 5.92 6.10
CA THR A 44 -3.36 7.22 5.66
C THR A 44 -2.71 8.00 6.81
N SER A 45 -3.28 7.97 8.02
CA SER A 45 -2.67 8.61 9.19
C SER A 45 -1.38 7.93 9.62
N THR A 46 -1.31 6.59 9.59
CA THR A 46 -0.11 5.82 9.95
C THR A 46 1.04 6.09 8.97
N LEU A 47 0.77 6.09 7.67
CA LEU A 47 1.77 6.43 6.65
C LEU A 47 2.29 7.86 6.84
N ALA A 48 1.38 8.83 7.01
CA ALA A 48 1.75 10.23 7.21
C ALA A 48 2.60 10.42 8.48
N ALA A 49 2.20 9.81 9.60
CA ALA A 49 2.95 9.89 10.85
C ALA A 49 4.35 9.30 10.72
N THR A 50 4.49 8.15 10.03
CA THR A 50 5.78 7.48 9.89
C THR A 50 6.73 8.24 8.96
N PHE A 51 6.22 8.80 7.85
CA PHE A 51 7.04 9.64 6.98
C PHE A 51 7.46 10.94 7.67
N ALA A 52 6.57 11.57 8.45
CA ALA A 52 6.91 12.75 9.24
C ALA A 52 7.98 12.45 10.30
N LEU A 53 7.92 11.29 10.97
CA LEU A 53 8.96 10.84 11.91
C LEU A 53 10.34 10.67 11.24
N SER A 54 10.36 10.44 9.93
CA SER A 54 11.58 10.32 9.14
C SER A 54 12.09 11.67 8.61
N GLY A 55 11.49 12.78 9.05
CA GLY A 55 11.86 14.13 8.63
C GLY A 55 11.28 14.57 7.28
N ALA A 56 10.42 13.75 6.66
CA ALA A 56 9.78 14.12 5.40
C ALA A 56 8.68 15.17 5.61
N VAL A 57 8.67 16.21 4.77
CA VAL A 57 7.70 17.31 4.85
C VAL A 57 6.43 16.95 4.09
N CYS A 58 5.27 17.15 4.72
CA CYS A 58 3.97 16.98 4.08
C CYS A 58 3.78 18.06 2.99
N GLN A 59 3.35 17.64 1.80
CA GLN A 59 2.96 18.53 0.72
C GLN A 59 1.58 18.18 0.17
N THR A 60 1.00 19.13 -0.55
CA THR A 60 -0.19 18.92 -1.36
C THR A 60 -0.04 19.63 -2.70
N SER A 61 -0.46 18.97 -3.76
CA SER A 61 -0.48 19.52 -5.12
C SER A 61 -1.91 19.83 -5.58
N SER A 62 -2.07 20.59 -6.66
CA SER A 62 -3.38 20.91 -7.23
C SER A 62 -3.98 19.70 -7.97
N GLU A 63 -5.29 19.49 -7.86
CA GLU A 63 -5.99 18.39 -8.56
C GLU A 63 -6.11 18.62 -10.07
N LEU A 64 -6.22 19.88 -10.45
CA LEU A 64 -6.40 20.32 -11.81
C LEU A 64 -5.26 21.28 -12.16
N GLY A 65 -4.77 21.16 -13.38
CA GLY A 65 -3.78 22.06 -13.96
C GLY A 65 -4.08 22.32 -15.43
N PRO A 66 -3.33 23.25 -16.05
CA PRO A 66 -3.40 23.44 -17.49
C PRO A 66 -3.07 22.13 -18.20
N ALA A 67 -3.89 21.74 -19.17
CA ALA A 67 -3.54 20.59 -20.00
C ALA A 67 -2.34 20.95 -20.90
N PRO A 68 -1.48 19.98 -21.22
CA PRO A 68 -0.52 20.15 -22.31
C PRO A 68 -1.26 20.54 -23.60
N ALA A 69 -0.57 21.29 -24.47
CA ALA A 69 -1.12 21.66 -25.78
C ALA A 69 -1.72 20.42 -26.50
N PRO A 70 -2.78 20.58 -27.30
CA PRO A 70 -3.49 19.46 -27.92
C PRO A 70 -2.59 18.57 -28.79
N ASP A 71 -1.54 19.15 -29.39
CA ASP A 71 -0.56 18.45 -30.22
C ASP A 71 0.54 17.74 -29.42
N ALA A 72 0.63 18.00 -28.12
CA ALA A 72 1.56 17.30 -27.24
C ALA A 72 1.09 15.85 -27.04
N PRO A 73 2.01 14.87 -27.04
CA PRO A 73 1.66 13.48 -26.81
C PRO A 73 0.89 13.35 -25.49
N GLU A 74 -0.27 12.69 -25.55
CA GLU A 74 -1.06 12.42 -24.36
C GLU A 74 -0.24 11.63 -23.36
N ALA A 75 -0.18 12.12 -22.11
CA ALA A 75 0.38 11.35 -21.02
C ALA A 75 -0.45 10.06 -20.88
N PRO A 76 0.17 8.87 -21.01
CA PRO A 76 -0.55 7.60 -20.90
C PRO A 76 -1.31 7.54 -19.57
N GLY A 77 -2.63 7.40 -19.64
CA GLY A 77 -3.47 7.32 -18.43
C GLY A 77 -3.90 8.67 -17.83
N GLY A 78 -3.57 9.81 -18.45
CA GLY A 78 -4.06 11.12 -18.04
C GLY A 78 -5.53 11.37 -18.40
N VAL A 79 -6.22 12.22 -17.62
CA VAL A 79 -7.60 12.65 -17.88
C VAL A 79 -7.61 14.13 -18.25
N ARG A 80 -8.22 14.46 -19.39
CA ARG A 80 -8.44 15.84 -19.84
C ARG A 80 -9.89 16.24 -19.60
N LEU A 81 -10.10 17.47 -19.18
CA LEU A 81 -11.40 18.06 -18.88
C LEU A 81 -11.55 19.34 -19.70
N LEU A 82 -12.73 19.56 -20.28
CA LEU A 82 -13.06 20.80 -20.96
C LEU A 82 -14.04 21.60 -20.10
N THR A 83 -13.68 22.83 -19.76
CA THR A 83 -14.62 23.73 -19.07
C THR A 83 -15.74 24.17 -20.01
N SER A 84 -16.84 24.70 -19.48
CA SER A 84 -17.91 25.31 -20.27
C SER A 84 -17.44 26.51 -21.11
N SER A 85 -16.34 27.15 -20.70
CA SER A 85 -15.68 28.24 -21.43
C SER A 85 -14.69 27.76 -22.50
N GLY A 86 -14.52 26.45 -22.68
CA GLY A 86 -13.59 25.88 -23.67
C GLY A 86 -12.13 25.78 -23.22
N VAL A 87 -11.84 26.00 -21.93
CA VAL A 87 -10.49 25.84 -21.38
C VAL A 87 -10.21 24.35 -21.16
N LEU A 88 -9.09 23.88 -21.69
CA LEU A 88 -8.64 22.50 -21.52
C LEU A 88 -7.78 22.37 -20.24
N LEU A 89 -8.27 21.57 -19.31
CA LEU A 89 -7.61 21.23 -18.05
C LEU A 89 -7.16 19.76 -18.07
N ALA A 90 -6.15 19.44 -17.28
CA ALA A 90 -5.74 18.07 -16.99
C ALA A 90 -5.91 17.77 -15.51
N ALA A 91 -6.51 16.62 -15.21
CA ALA A 91 -6.54 16.11 -13.84
C ALA A 91 -5.22 15.43 -13.49
N ARG A 92 -4.80 15.54 -12.22
CA ARG A 92 -3.61 14.84 -11.74
C ARG A 92 -3.79 13.33 -11.87
N HIS A 93 -2.88 12.68 -12.59
CA HIS A 93 -2.84 11.22 -12.75
C HIS A 93 -1.58 10.60 -12.14
N GLU A 94 -0.58 11.43 -11.85
CA GLU A 94 0.66 11.17 -11.12
C GLU A 94 1.07 12.44 -10.35
N LEU A 95 1.84 12.29 -9.27
CA LEU A 95 2.31 13.40 -8.44
C LEU A 95 3.71 13.89 -8.83
N ARG A 96 4.59 12.94 -9.18
CA ARG A 96 6.02 13.22 -9.41
C ARG A 96 6.35 14.18 -10.55
N PRO A 97 5.66 14.20 -11.72
CA PRO A 97 5.97 15.16 -12.79
C PRO A 97 5.80 16.62 -12.35
N ALA A 98 4.71 16.94 -11.66
CA ALA A 98 4.47 18.28 -11.14
C ALA A 98 5.45 18.64 -10.01
N PHE A 99 5.78 17.66 -9.16
CA PHE A 99 6.79 17.82 -8.12
C PHE A 99 8.19 18.10 -8.71
N ALA A 100 8.59 17.41 -9.78
CA ALA A 100 9.87 17.64 -10.44
C ALA A 100 9.98 19.09 -10.98
N ASP A 101 8.93 19.60 -11.60
CA ASP A 101 8.88 21.00 -12.06
C ASP A 101 8.95 21.99 -10.88
N TRP A 102 8.30 21.68 -9.75
CA TRP A 102 8.40 22.47 -8.51
C TRP A 102 9.80 22.43 -7.91
N ALA A 103 10.42 21.25 -7.82
CA ALA A 103 11.74 21.04 -7.24
C ALA A 103 12.81 21.83 -7.98
N LEU A 104 12.76 21.84 -9.33
CA LEU A 104 13.71 22.59 -10.14
C LEU A 104 13.64 24.11 -9.91
N ARG A 105 12.46 24.67 -9.58
CA ARG A 105 12.32 26.10 -9.23
C ARG A 105 12.97 26.44 -7.88
N HIS A 106 13.14 25.45 -7.02
CA HIS A 106 13.70 25.61 -5.67
C HIS A 106 15.05 24.91 -5.52
N ALA A 107 15.68 24.50 -6.62
CA ALA A 107 16.87 23.65 -6.59
C ALA A 107 18.07 24.28 -5.86
N GLY A 108 18.10 25.62 -5.69
CA GLY A 108 19.13 26.30 -4.91
C GLY A 108 19.12 25.97 -3.42
N VAL A 109 17.98 25.56 -2.85
CA VAL A 109 17.84 25.21 -1.42
C VAL A 109 17.64 23.71 -1.18
N LEU A 110 17.36 22.93 -2.23
CA LEU A 110 17.07 21.49 -2.11
C LEU A 110 18.32 20.61 -2.29
N GLN A 111 19.48 21.17 -2.61
CA GLN A 111 20.71 20.42 -2.85
C GLN A 111 21.29 19.79 -1.57
N ASP A 112 21.01 20.38 -0.41
CA ASP A 112 21.50 19.88 0.90
C ASP A 112 20.68 18.70 1.43
N GLY A 113 19.66 18.26 0.69
CA GLY A 113 18.77 17.17 1.08
C GLY A 113 17.36 17.67 1.39
N PHE A 114 16.37 17.02 0.81
CA PHE A 114 14.96 17.32 1.06
C PHE A 114 14.11 16.07 0.89
N ALA A 115 13.42 15.68 1.94
CA ALA A 115 12.43 14.61 1.90
C ALA A 115 11.01 15.19 1.96
N ARG A 116 10.10 14.65 1.15
CA ARG A 116 8.68 15.01 1.19
C ARG A 116 7.80 13.78 1.18
N TYR A 117 6.55 13.94 1.60
CA TYR A 117 5.49 12.99 1.32
C TYR A 117 4.18 13.69 0.96
N GLU A 118 3.33 12.98 0.23
CA GLU A 118 1.98 13.43 -0.14
C GLU A 118 1.05 12.22 -0.22
N VAL A 119 -0.06 12.26 0.52
CA VAL A 119 -1.15 11.28 0.40
C VAL A 119 -2.29 11.95 -0.37
N ALA A 120 -2.54 11.47 -1.60
CA ALA A 120 -3.47 12.14 -2.51
C ALA A 120 -4.31 11.17 -3.34
N ARG A 121 -5.45 11.67 -3.82
CA ARG A 121 -6.26 11.02 -4.84
C ARG A 121 -5.83 11.48 -6.23
N LEU A 122 -5.87 10.54 -7.17
CA LEU A 122 -5.52 10.69 -8.57
C LEU A 122 -6.74 10.36 -9.43
N GLN A 123 -6.74 10.88 -10.65
CA GLN A 123 -7.70 10.55 -11.70
C GLN A 123 -6.96 9.94 -12.88
N ARG A 124 -7.21 8.66 -13.16
CA ARG A 124 -6.59 7.93 -14.27
C ARG A 124 -7.62 7.62 -15.35
N ALA A 125 -7.18 7.55 -16.60
CA ALA A 125 -8.05 7.13 -17.69
C ALA A 125 -8.65 5.73 -17.42
N GLY A 126 -9.91 5.55 -17.79
CA GLY A 126 -10.58 4.26 -17.72
C GLY A 126 -9.98 3.25 -18.70
N ALA A 127 -10.27 1.96 -18.50
CA ALA A 127 -9.94 0.97 -19.52
C ALA A 127 -10.83 1.17 -20.75
N GLY A 128 -10.21 1.23 -21.93
CA GLY A 128 -10.93 1.47 -23.19
C GLY A 128 -11.63 2.83 -23.19
N ARG A 129 -12.95 2.83 -23.43
CA ARG A 129 -13.81 4.03 -23.37
C ARG A 129 -14.57 4.16 -22.04
N GLY A 130 -14.11 3.47 -20.99
CA GLY A 130 -14.72 3.53 -19.67
C GLY A 130 -14.49 4.88 -18.96
N PRO A 131 -15.26 5.15 -17.89
CA PRO A 131 -15.10 6.38 -17.11
C PRO A 131 -13.71 6.46 -16.46
N PRO A 132 -13.25 7.68 -16.11
CA PRO A 132 -12.06 7.86 -15.28
C PRO A 132 -12.13 7.02 -14.01
N ARG A 133 -10.98 6.48 -13.61
CA ARG A 133 -10.83 5.68 -12.40
C ARG A 133 -10.14 6.51 -11.33
N PRO A 134 -10.78 6.74 -10.17
CA PRO A 134 -10.07 7.26 -9.03
C PRO A 134 -9.01 6.24 -8.60
N ALA A 135 -7.89 6.75 -8.12
CA ALA A 135 -6.90 5.98 -7.40
C ALA A 135 -6.44 6.81 -6.20
N ALA A 136 -5.89 6.20 -5.17
CA ALA A 136 -5.16 6.94 -4.16
C ALA A 136 -3.80 6.35 -3.88
N VAL A 137 -2.88 7.27 -3.64
CA VAL A 137 -1.48 6.97 -3.44
C VAL A 137 -0.94 7.71 -2.24
N ALA A 138 0.07 7.12 -1.61
CA ALA A 138 0.99 7.82 -0.74
C ALA A 138 2.34 7.83 -1.45
N GLU A 139 2.83 9.02 -1.79
CA GLU A 139 4.12 9.22 -2.43
C GLU A 139 5.09 9.80 -1.42
N VAL A 140 6.32 9.30 -1.42
CA VAL A 140 7.44 9.83 -0.63
C VAL A 140 8.63 9.97 -1.56
N ASP A 141 9.33 11.10 -1.49
CA ASP A 141 10.49 11.38 -2.33
C ASP A 141 11.63 11.96 -1.50
N ILE A 142 12.86 11.61 -1.85
CA ILE A 142 14.08 12.23 -1.34
C ILE A 142 14.81 12.86 -2.52
N LEU A 143 15.07 14.15 -2.39
CA LEU A 143 15.90 14.95 -3.28
C LEU A 143 17.21 15.28 -2.58
N GLY A 144 18.25 15.49 -3.37
CA GLY A 144 19.53 16.00 -2.87
C GLY A 144 20.50 16.25 -4.01
N ALA A 145 21.71 16.64 -3.66
CA ALA A 145 22.79 16.76 -4.64
C ALA A 145 22.93 15.48 -5.45
N ALA A 146 23.14 15.61 -6.76
CA ALA A 146 23.45 14.47 -7.61
C ALA A 146 24.71 13.77 -7.03
N PRO A 147 24.65 12.45 -6.79
CA PRO A 147 25.71 11.74 -6.07
C PRO A 147 27.04 11.79 -6.83
N ARG A 148 28.13 11.93 -6.07
CA ARG A 148 29.50 12.11 -6.60
C ARG A 148 30.26 10.81 -6.81
N GLY A 149 29.76 9.67 -6.30
CA GLY A 149 30.36 8.34 -6.45
C GLY A 149 29.34 7.20 -6.50
N ALA A 150 29.76 6.01 -6.93
CA ALA A 150 28.87 4.86 -7.16
C ALA A 150 28.22 4.31 -5.88
N GLY A 151 28.93 4.31 -4.74
CA GLY A 151 28.39 3.86 -3.45
C GLY A 151 27.37 4.84 -2.85
N GLU A 152 27.70 6.13 -2.83
CA GLU A 152 26.80 7.20 -2.34
C GLU A 152 25.54 7.36 -3.20
N ALA A 153 25.59 6.94 -4.47
CA ALA A 153 24.49 7.05 -5.40
C ALA A 153 23.25 6.22 -5.06
N LEU A 154 23.41 5.22 -4.20
CA LEU A 154 22.36 4.26 -3.83
C LEU A 154 21.81 4.50 -2.43
N LEU A 155 22.53 5.26 -1.59
CA LEU A 155 22.14 5.52 -0.21
C LEU A 155 20.75 6.19 -0.09
N PRO A 156 20.39 7.23 -0.89
CA PRO A 156 19.05 7.80 -0.80
C PRO A 156 17.94 6.78 -1.12
N LEU A 157 18.19 5.86 -2.08
CA LEU A 157 17.22 4.83 -2.42
C LEU A 157 17.06 3.80 -1.29
N ALA A 158 18.15 3.46 -0.61
CA ALA A 158 18.13 2.57 0.55
C ALA A 158 17.44 3.22 1.77
N GLU A 159 17.71 4.50 2.05
CA GLU A 159 17.03 5.28 3.09
C GLU A 159 15.52 5.38 2.83
N LEU A 160 15.14 5.70 1.59
CA LEU A 160 13.74 5.67 1.15
C LEU A 160 13.11 4.31 1.39
N ALA A 161 13.84 3.23 1.09
CA ALA A 161 13.34 1.88 1.27
C ALA A 161 13.13 1.53 2.75
N ALA A 162 14.03 1.99 3.63
CA ALA A 162 13.89 1.86 5.07
C ALA A 162 12.66 2.63 5.58
N MET A 163 12.49 3.90 5.20
CA MET A 163 11.29 4.69 5.54
C MET A 163 9.98 3.97 5.18
N VAL A 164 9.88 3.48 3.94
CA VAL A 164 8.68 2.78 3.48
C VAL A 164 8.48 1.47 4.24
N SER A 165 9.55 0.73 4.51
CA SER A 165 9.47 -0.55 5.22
C SER A 165 9.03 -0.36 6.68
N VAL A 166 9.48 0.70 7.35
CA VAL A 166 8.99 1.08 8.68
C VAL A 166 7.52 1.49 8.62
N ALA A 167 7.13 2.27 7.62
CA ALA A 167 5.74 2.69 7.43
C ALA A 167 4.79 1.51 7.20
N LEU A 168 5.20 0.53 6.39
CA LEU A 168 4.41 -0.70 6.17
C LEU A 168 4.34 -1.56 7.42
N ALA A 169 5.44 -1.68 8.18
CA ALA A 169 5.46 -2.44 9.43
C ALA A 169 4.60 -1.81 10.54
N ALA A 170 4.37 -0.50 10.49
CA ALA A 170 3.53 0.23 11.44
C ALA A 170 2.02 0.11 11.15
N LEU A 171 1.63 -0.39 9.97
CA LEU A 171 0.22 -0.56 9.62
C LEU A 171 -0.46 -1.63 10.48
N PRO A 172 -1.78 -1.50 10.76
CA PRO A 172 -2.55 -2.43 11.58
C PRO A 172 -2.65 -3.85 10.99
N CYS A 173 -2.26 -4.04 9.73
CA CYS A 173 -2.20 -5.30 9.01
C CYS A 173 -0.73 -5.69 8.73
N PRO A 174 0.07 -6.07 9.74
CA PRO A 174 1.50 -6.30 9.57
C PRO A 174 1.81 -7.64 8.86
N GLY A 175 0.91 -8.12 7.98
CA GLY A 175 1.16 -9.27 7.13
C GLY A 175 2.57 -9.21 6.55
N ALA A 176 3.24 -10.36 6.44
CA ALA A 176 4.62 -10.40 5.98
C ALA A 176 4.72 -9.69 4.62
N PHE A 177 5.66 -8.76 4.49
CA PHE A 177 5.94 -8.12 3.22
C PHE A 177 7.33 -8.49 2.69
N GLU A 178 7.47 -8.47 1.37
CA GLU A 178 8.72 -8.64 0.65
C GLU A 178 9.09 -7.32 -0.05
N LEU A 179 10.34 -6.89 0.13
CA LEU A 179 10.99 -5.88 -0.69
C LEU A 179 11.72 -6.58 -1.84
N ARG A 180 11.12 -6.55 -3.03
CA ARG A 180 11.73 -7.09 -4.24
C ARG A 180 12.63 -6.04 -4.88
N VAL A 181 13.87 -6.44 -5.14
CA VAL A 181 14.93 -5.60 -5.71
C VAL A 181 15.30 -6.14 -7.10
N GLY A 182 15.29 -5.24 -8.07
CA GLY A 182 15.70 -5.51 -9.44
C GLY A 182 16.47 -4.34 -10.02
N HIS A 183 16.75 -4.39 -11.31
CA HIS A 183 17.48 -3.32 -11.98
C HIS A 183 17.08 -3.24 -13.46
N ARG A 184 16.84 -2.03 -13.99
CA ARG A 184 16.42 -1.84 -15.39
C ARG A 184 17.42 -2.44 -16.38
N GLY A 185 18.71 -2.24 -16.13
CA GLY A 185 19.79 -2.86 -16.91
C GLY A 185 19.88 -4.38 -16.74
N LEU A 186 19.51 -4.93 -15.58
CA LEU A 186 19.50 -6.37 -15.34
C LEU A 186 18.36 -7.04 -16.11
N LEU A 187 17.17 -6.42 -16.17
CA LEU A 187 16.08 -6.88 -17.01
C LEU A 187 16.48 -6.90 -18.49
N ALA A 188 17.19 -5.86 -18.97
CA ALA A 188 17.69 -5.84 -20.35
C ALA A 188 18.71 -6.96 -20.63
N LEU A 189 19.63 -7.23 -19.68
CA LEU A 189 20.56 -8.36 -19.77
C LEU A 189 19.83 -9.71 -19.74
N ALA A 190 18.81 -9.86 -18.90
CA ALA A 190 17.98 -11.06 -18.84
C ALA A 190 17.26 -11.32 -20.16
N LEU A 191 16.67 -10.29 -20.79
CA LEU A 191 16.03 -10.40 -22.10
C LEU A 191 17.03 -10.74 -23.22
N LYS A 192 18.24 -10.16 -23.16
CA LYS A 192 19.34 -10.51 -24.06
C LYS A 192 19.76 -11.98 -23.88
N HIS A 193 19.87 -12.46 -22.64
CA HIS A 193 20.18 -13.86 -22.34
C HIS A 193 19.09 -14.82 -22.83
N VAL A 194 17.81 -14.46 -22.66
CA VAL A 194 16.68 -15.21 -23.21
C VAL A 194 16.78 -15.31 -24.73
N GLY A 195 17.40 -14.33 -25.41
CA GLY A 195 17.53 -14.32 -26.87
C GLY A 195 16.20 -14.03 -27.58
N ALA A 196 15.28 -13.33 -26.90
CA ALA A 196 14.02 -12.91 -27.49
C ALA A 196 14.26 -11.77 -28.51
N PRO A 197 13.54 -11.74 -29.65
CA PRO A 197 13.52 -10.59 -30.55
C PRO A 197 13.09 -9.31 -29.82
N PRO A 198 13.72 -8.14 -30.09
CA PRO A 198 13.38 -6.88 -29.43
C PRO A 198 11.89 -6.51 -29.51
N GLU A 199 11.21 -6.89 -30.60
CA GLU A 199 9.79 -6.61 -30.85
C GLU A 199 8.89 -7.37 -29.87
N LEU A 200 9.35 -8.50 -29.33
CA LEU A 200 8.61 -9.33 -28.40
C LEU A 200 8.90 -8.98 -26.93
N HIS A 201 9.94 -8.20 -26.64
CA HIS A 201 10.39 -7.92 -25.26
C HIS A 201 9.28 -7.39 -24.37
N ALA A 202 8.53 -6.37 -24.81
CA ALA A 202 7.47 -5.77 -24.00
C ALA A 202 6.37 -6.78 -23.64
N ARG A 203 5.94 -7.59 -24.61
CA ARG A 203 4.89 -8.62 -24.42
C ARG A 203 5.39 -9.78 -23.55
N ALA A 204 6.65 -10.19 -23.73
CA ALA A 204 7.27 -11.22 -22.91
C ALA A 204 7.41 -10.77 -21.45
N VAL A 205 7.87 -9.53 -21.20
CA VAL A 205 7.94 -8.95 -19.86
C VAL A 205 6.56 -8.87 -19.21
N GLN A 206 5.52 -8.48 -19.97
CA GLN A 206 4.15 -8.46 -19.46
C GLN A 206 3.68 -9.85 -18.99
N LEU A 207 3.95 -10.90 -19.76
CA LEU A 207 3.62 -12.28 -19.36
C LEU A 207 4.43 -12.73 -18.14
N LEU A 208 5.73 -12.46 -18.11
CA LEU A 208 6.61 -12.82 -16.97
C LEU A 208 6.18 -12.10 -15.69
N SER A 209 5.72 -10.85 -15.79
CA SER A 209 5.25 -10.06 -14.66
C SER A 209 4.04 -10.67 -13.95
N THR A 210 3.28 -11.57 -14.61
CA THR A 210 2.18 -12.29 -13.96
C THR A 210 2.65 -13.23 -12.85
N ALA A 211 3.92 -13.67 -12.89
CA ALA A 211 4.53 -14.44 -11.82
C ALA A 211 4.74 -13.63 -10.53
N ALA A 212 4.70 -12.28 -10.60
CA ALA A 212 4.85 -11.43 -9.44
C ALA A 212 3.74 -11.63 -8.40
N ALA A 213 2.60 -12.22 -8.80
CA ALA A 213 1.52 -12.64 -7.91
C ALA A 213 1.89 -13.81 -6.97
N ALA A 214 3.11 -14.34 -7.08
CA ALA A 214 3.68 -15.32 -6.17
C ALA A 214 5.07 -14.87 -5.68
N SER A 215 5.33 -15.10 -4.40
CA SER A 215 6.62 -14.87 -3.75
C SER A 215 7.77 -15.66 -4.43
N PRO A 216 8.92 -15.03 -4.73
CA PRO A 216 10.14 -15.74 -5.14
C PRO A 216 10.64 -16.74 -4.09
N LEU A 217 10.37 -16.49 -2.81
CA LEU A 217 10.74 -17.39 -1.72
C LEU A 217 9.81 -18.62 -1.64
N HIS A 218 8.64 -18.58 -2.29
CA HIS A 218 7.72 -19.71 -2.40
C HIS A 218 7.81 -20.39 -3.77
N THR A 219 8.90 -21.12 -3.99
CA THR A 219 9.24 -21.73 -5.29
C THR A 219 8.11 -22.59 -5.88
N ALA A 220 7.37 -23.34 -5.06
CA ALA A 220 6.23 -24.14 -5.52
C ALA A 220 5.08 -23.27 -6.06
N ALA A 221 4.69 -22.23 -5.31
CA ALA A 221 3.64 -21.30 -5.72
C ALA A 221 4.03 -20.52 -6.99
N ARG A 222 5.31 -20.15 -7.10
CA ARG A 222 5.85 -19.47 -8.28
C ARG A 222 5.96 -20.40 -9.49
N ALA A 223 6.39 -21.64 -9.29
CA ALA A 223 6.43 -22.67 -10.34
C ALA A 223 5.03 -23.01 -10.86
N ALA A 224 4.00 -23.00 -10.01
CA ALA A 224 2.61 -23.22 -10.42
C ALA A 224 2.09 -22.18 -11.43
N ARG A 225 2.71 -20.98 -11.51
CA ARG A 225 2.38 -19.96 -12.52
C ARG A 225 2.97 -20.25 -13.90
N TRP A 226 4.01 -21.08 -13.98
CA TRP A 226 4.76 -21.33 -15.20
C TRP A 226 3.93 -21.85 -16.38
N PRO A 227 3.00 -22.82 -16.23
CA PRO A 227 2.26 -23.37 -17.37
C PRO A 227 1.51 -22.31 -18.20
N ALA A 228 0.84 -21.38 -17.53
CA ALA A 228 0.11 -20.30 -18.20
C ALA A 228 1.06 -19.29 -18.87
N ILE A 229 2.17 -18.95 -18.21
CA ILE A 229 3.20 -18.05 -18.75
C ILE A 229 3.84 -18.68 -19.99
N ARG A 230 4.20 -19.96 -19.91
CA ARG A 230 4.79 -20.73 -21.01
C ARG A 230 3.86 -20.74 -22.24
N ALA A 231 2.59 -21.10 -22.05
CA ALA A 231 1.61 -21.10 -23.13
C ALA A 231 1.49 -19.71 -23.79
N GLY A 232 1.51 -18.64 -22.99
CA GLY A 232 1.55 -17.27 -23.49
C GLY A 232 2.81 -16.97 -24.31
N LEU A 233 4.00 -17.35 -23.81
CA LEU A 233 5.28 -17.12 -24.50
C LEU A 233 5.37 -17.92 -25.82
N GLU A 234 4.91 -19.16 -25.83
CA GLU A 234 4.83 -19.99 -27.05
C GLU A 234 3.83 -19.38 -28.04
N GLY A 235 2.71 -18.85 -27.57
CA GLY A 235 1.74 -18.11 -28.40
C GLY A 235 2.29 -16.79 -28.97
N LEU A 236 3.34 -16.21 -28.39
CA LEU A 236 4.08 -15.08 -28.97
C LEU A 236 5.07 -15.52 -30.07
N GLY A 237 5.27 -16.82 -30.28
CA GLY A 237 6.27 -17.37 -31.19
C GLY A 237 7.67 -17.47 -30.58
N LEU A 238 7.80 -17.46 -29.24
CA LEU A 238 9.10 -17.61 -28.58
C LEU A 238 9.61 -19.05 -28.68
N ALA A 239 10.87 -19.25 -29.05
CA ALA A 239 11.46 -20.58 -29.17
C ALA A 239 11.45 -21.34 -27.83
N PRO A 240 11.31 -22.68 -27.82
CA PRO A 240 11.29 -23.48 -26.60
C PRO A 240 12.51 -23.25 -25.68
N ASP A 241 13.70 -23.10 -26.25
CA ASP A 241 14.92 -22.82 -25.50
C ASP A 241 14.91 -21.45 -24.82
N ALA A 242 14.34 -20.44 -25.50
CA ALA A 242 14.16 -19.11 -24.93
C ALA A 242 13.14 -19.14 -23.78
N ALA A 243 12.04 -19.89 -23.94
CA ALA A 243 11.08 -20.12 -22.86
C ALA A 243 11.73 -20.88 -21.67
N ALA A 244 12.61 -21.86 -21.93
CA ALA A 244 13.35 -22.54 -20.87
C ALA A 244 14.26 -21.59 -20.09
N ARG A 245 14.97 -20.67 -20.77
CA ARG A 245 15.77 -19.62 -20.12
C ARG A 245 14.91 -18.64 -19.30
N CYS A 246 13.74 -18.26 -19.79
CA CYS A 246 12.76 -17.49 -19.01
C CYS A 246 12.39 -18.19 -17.69
N ARG A 247 12.14 -19.51 -17.74
CA ARG A 247 11.83 -20.31 -16.55
C ARG A 247 12.98 -20.32 -15.55
N GLN A 248 14.23 -20.47 -16.02
CA GLN A 248 15.42 -20.45 -15.18
C GLN A 248 15.57 -19.10 -14.47
N LEU A 249 15.43 -17.99 -15.19
CA LEU A 249 15.45 -16.64 -14.59
C LEU A 249 14.35 -16.47 -13.52
N LEU A 250 13.16 -17.01 -13.79
CA LEU A 250 12.02 -16.90 -12.89
C LEU A 250 12.18 -17.68 -11.57
N LEU A 251 12.81 -18.86 -11.62
CA LEU A 251 12.88 -19.80 -10.50
C LEU A 251 14.25 -19.86 -9.80
N LEU A 252 15.33 -19.63 -10.54
CA LEU A 252 16.71 -19.72 -10.04
C LEU A 252 17.35 -18.34 -9.91
N GLY A 253 17.02 -17.43 -10.83
CA GLY A 253 17.50 -16.05 -10.79
C GLY A 253 16.76 -15.15 -9.81
N SER A 254 15.65 -15.61 -9.22
CA SER A 254 14.84 -14.88 -8.24
C SER A 254 14.86 -15.59 -6.89
N GLY A 255 14.95 -14.86 -5.77
CA GLY A 255 14.96 -15.44 -4.43
C GLY A 255 15.83 -14.67 -3.45
N GLU A 256 16.39 -15.37 -2.46
CA GLU A 256 17.29 -14.81 -1.47
C GLU A 256 18.48 -14.07 -2.13
N PRO A 257 18.96 -12.95 -1.55
CA PRO A 257 19.94 -12.09 -2.20
C PRO A 257 21.23 -12.79 -2.63
N GLU A 258 21.90 -13.52 -1.74
CA GLU A 258 23.20 -14.14 -2.03
C GLU A 258 23.11 -15.26 -3.07
N PRO A 259 22.19 -16.25 -2.95
CA PRO A 259 22.04 -17.29 -3.97
C PRO A 259 21.63 -16.73 -5.35
N ALA A 260 20.69 -15.78 -5.37
CA ALA A 260 20.21 -15.19 -6.62
C ALA A 260 21.32 -14.38 -7.31
N LEU A 261 22.06 -13.55 -6.57
CA LEU A 261 23.19 -12.80 -7.12
C LEU A 261 24.29 -13.73 -7.66
N HIS A 262 24.62 -14.79 -6.92
CA HIS A 262 25.61 -15.75 -7.36
C HIS A 262 25.19 -16.40 -8.69
N TRP A 263 23.95 -16.87 -8.78
CA TRP A 263 23.41 -17.45 -10.00
C TRP A 263 23.40 -16.45 -11.16
N LEU A 264 22.92 -15.22 -10.92
CA LEU A 264 22.87 -14.18 -11.95
C LEU A 264 24.25 -13.80 -12.47
N ARG A 265 25.27 -13.74 -11.62
CA ARG A 265 26.66 -13.52 -12.05
C ARG A 265 27.17 -14.67 -12.92
N ALA A 266 26.93 -15.91 -12.52
CA ALA A 266 27.33 -17.08 -13.30
C ALA A 266 26.62 -17.14 -14.67
N THR A 267 25.32 -16.83 -14.70
CA THR A 267 24.50 -16.95 -15.91
C THR A 267 24.62 -15.74 -16.84
N LEU A 268 24.72 -14.52 -16.32
CA LEU A 268 24.71 -13.29 -17.13
C LEU A 268 26.10 -12.64 -17.26
N GLY A 269 27.10 -13.10 -16.50
CA GLY A 269 28.46 -12.52 -16.48
C GLY A 269 29.11 -12.45 -17.87
N HIS A 270 28.91 -13.48 -18.68
CA HIS A 270 29.44 -13.55 -20.06
C HIS A 270 28.87 -12.46 -21.00
N LEU A 271 27.77 -11.79 -20.63
CA LEU A 271 27.17 -10.71 -21.40
C LEU A 271 27.80 -9.34 -21.09
N ALA A 272 28.71 -9.26 -20.13
CA ALA A 272 29.47 -8.05 -19.82
C ALA A 272 30.30 -7.65 -21.04
N PRO A 273 30.30 -6.36 -21.44
CA PRO A 273 31.30 -5.88 -22.37
C PRO A 273 32.70 -6.05 -21.74
N PRO A 274 33.75 -6.38 -22.52
CA PRO A 274 35.11 -6.40 -22.00
C PRO A 274 35.47 -4.99 -21.49
N GLY A 275 35.77 -4.86 -20.20
CA GLY A 275 36.00 -3.58 -19.51
C GLY A 275 37.30 -3.57 -18.69
N ALA A 276 37.88 -2.37 -18.57
CA ALA A 276 39.22 -2.04 -18.06
C ALA A 276 39.58 -2.60 -16.66
N PRO A 277 40.87 -2.79 -16.36
CA PRO A 277 41.33 -3.40 -15.11
C PRO A 277 41.00 -2.54 -13.88
N GLY A 278 40.30 -3.12 -12.89
CA GLY A 278 40.02 -2.48 -11.59
C GLY A 278 38.58 -2.65 -11.08
N THR A 279 37.62 -3.00 -11.94
CA THR A 279 36.30 -3.53 -11.55
C THR A 279 36.38 -5.05 -11.43
N ASN A 280 35.55 -5.70 -10.61
CA ASN A 280 35.47 -7.17 -10.55
C ASN A 280 35.49 -7.73 -11.98
N ILE A 281 36.59 -8.39 -12.34
CA ILE A 281 36.92 -8.73 -13.73
C ILE A 281 35.81 -9.67 -14.24
N GLY A 282 34.87 -9.14 -15.03
CA GLY A 282 33.83 -9.92 -15.72
C GLY A 282 32.37 -9.79 -15.24
N ALA A 283 32.01 -8.87 -14.32
CA ALA A 283 30.59 -8.63 -13.96
C ALA A 283 29.97 -7.42 -14.70
N PRO A 284 28.74 -7.52 -15.25
CA PRO A 284 28.02 -6.37 -15.79
C PRO A 284 27.69 -5.32 -14.72
N ALA A 285 27.88 -4.03 -15.00
CA ALA A 285 27.60 -2.92 -14.07
C ALA A 285 26.23 -3.00 -13.34
N PRO A 286 25.11 -3.41 -13.98
CA PRO A 286 23.84 -3.63 -13.28
C PRO A 286 23.89 -4.61 -12.10
N LEU A 287 24.76 -5.61 -12.13
CA LEU A 287 24.92 -6.60 -11.07
C LEU A 287 25.79 -6.06 -9.92
N ASP A 288 26.75 -5.19 -10.22
CA ASP A 288 27.53 -4.49 -9.21
C ASP A 288 26.67 -3.44 -8.48
N ASP A 289 25.87 -2.66 -9.23
CA ASP A 289 24.89 -1.72 -8.66
C ASP A 289 23.88 -2.44 -7.75
N LEU A 290 23.38 -3.61 -8.18
CA LEU A 290 22.46 -4.42 -7.37
C LEU A 290 23.12 -4.90 -6.08
N ALA A 291 24.36 -5.38 -6.14
CA ALA A 291 25.10 -5.82 -4.96
C ALA A 291 25.36 -4.65 -3.99
N ALA A 292 25.76 -3.49 -4.52
CA ALA A 292 25.96 -2.28 -3.71
C ALA A 292 24.66 -1.80 -3.06
N LEU A 293 23.52 -1.89 -3.75
CA LEU A 293 22.22 -1.56 -3.17
C LEU A 293 21.84 -2.52 -2.04
N LEU A 294 22.10 -3.82 -2.18
CA LEU A 294 21.81 -4.79 -1.12
C LEU A 294 22.63 -4.51 0.14
N THR A 295 23.90 -4.11 -0.01
CA THR A 295 24.71 -3.63 1.12
C THR A 295 24.11 -2.37 1.73
N ALA A 296 23.78 -1.36 0.92
CA ALA A 296 23.20 -0.12 1.41
C ALA A 296 21.84 -0.34 2.13
N LEU A 297 21.02 -1.28 1.67
CA LEU A 297 19.77 -1.66 2.34
C LEU A 297 20.03 -2.26 3.72
N ALA A 298 21.05 -3.12 3.85
CA ALA A 298 21.46 -3.67 5.14
C ALA A 298 21.99 -2.58 6.08
N ASP A 299 22.80 -1.65 5.57
CA ASP A 299 23.34 -0.52 6.34
C ASP A 299 22.24 0.42 6.83
N CYS A 300 21.19 0.65 6.01
CA CYS A 300 19.98 1.38 6.39
C CYS A 300 19.02 0.57 7.28
N CYS A 301 19.46 -0.57 7.83
CA CYS A 301 18.68 -1.42 8.73
C CYS A 301 17.37 -1.96 8.15
N VAL A 302 17.27 -2.11 6.82
CA VAL A 302 16.17 -2.85 6.21
C VAL A 302 16.30 -4.33 6.61
N PRO A 303 15.26 -4.96 7.18
CA PRO A 303 15.37 -6.36 7.62
C PRO A 303 15.73 -7.29 6.46
N GLY A 304 16.90 -7.94 6.52
CA GLY A 304 17.36 -8.80 5.42
C GLY A 304 16.38 -9.90 5.03
N GLY A 305 15.63 -10.44 6.00
CA GLY A 305 14.61 -11.47 5.76
C GLY A 305 13.36 -11.03 4.99
N CYS A 306 13.23 -9.73 4.66
CA CYS A 306 12.19 -9.26 3.73
C CYS A 306 12.73 -8.92 2.34
N VAL A 307 14.06 -8.89 2.15
CA VAL A 307 14.69 -8.47 0.89
C VAL A 307 14.84 -9.65 -0.05
N VAL A 308 14.37 -9.50 -1.28
CA VAL A 308 14.35 -10.56 -2.29
C VAL A 308 14.85 -10.02 -3.61
N VAL A 309 15.72 -10.73 -4.30
CA VAL A 309 16.17 -10.36 -5.66
C VAL A 309 15.18 -10.91 -6.68
N ASP A 310 14.77 -10.07 -7.63
CA ASP A 310 13.95 -10.46 -8.78
C ASP A 310 14.44 -9.71 -10.05
N PRO A 311 15.13 -10.39 -10.98
CA PRO A 311 15.73 -9.76 -12.17
C PRO A 311 14.68 -9.38 -13.22
N LEU A 312 13.44 -9.85 -13.06
CA LEU A 312 12.36 -9.67 -14.03
C LEU A 312 11.45 -8.48 -13.70
N ILE A 313 11.78 -7.69 -12.67
CA ILE A 313 11.02 -6.49 -12.30
C ILE A 313 11.00 -5.47 -13.46
N PRO A 314 9.83 -5.17 -14.05
CA PRO A 314 9.72 -4.09 -15.02
C PRO A 314 9.74 -2.72 -14.33
N PRO A 315 10.28 -1.68 -15.00
CA PRO A 315 10.14 -0.31 -14.51
C PRO A 315 8.67 0.10 -14.51
N HIS A 316 8.16 0.59 -13.38
CA HIS A 316 6.76 1.03 -13.30
C HIS A 316 6.51 2.34 -14.06
N ALA A 317 7.54 3.18 -14.17
CA ALA A 317 7.52 4.41 -14.93
C ALA A 317 8.81 4.53 -15.76
N ASP A 318 8.69 5.14 -16.95
CA ASP A 318 9.81 5.26 -17.90
C ASP A 318 10.95 6.14 -17.40
N TYR A 319 10.66 7.01 -16.43
CA TYR A 319 11.65 7.87 -15.80
C TYR A 319 12.49 7.16 -14.75
N PHE A 320 12.08 5.97 -14.26
CA PHE A 320 12.90 5.23 -13.31
C PHE A 320 14.14 4.63 -13.99
N THR A 321 15.29 4.88 -13.39
CA THR A 321 16.62 4.47 -13.87
C THR A 321 17.36 3.64 -12.83
N GLY A 322 18.20 2.71 -13.30
CA GLY A 322 19.04 1.91 -12.42
C GLY A 322 18.24 0.87 -11.62
N PRO A 323 18.46 0.74 -10.31
CA PRO A 323 17.73 -0.18 -9.46
C PRO A 323 16.24 0.16 -9.33
N LEU A 324 15.43 -0.89 -9.14
CA LEU A 324 13.99 -0.83 -9.02
C LEU A 324 13.56 -1.59 -7.77
N LEU A 325 12.64 -1.01 -7.00
CA LEU A 325 12.12 -1.60 -5.77
C LEU A 325 10.61 -1.82 -5.88
N GLN A 326 10.13 -2.91 -5.31
CA GLN A 326 8.69 -3.18 -5.17
C GLN A 326 8.38 -3.80 -3.82
N TRP A 327 7.36 -3.29 -3.13
CA TRP A 327 6.83 -3.89 -1.91
C TRP A 327 5.65 -4.78 -2.25
N HIS A 328 5.66 -6.01 -1.75
CA HIS A 328 4.59 -6.98 -1.91
C HIS A 328 4.13 -7.48 -0.55
N LEU A 329 2.83 -7.42 -0.27
CA LEU A 329 2.25 -8.17 0.85
C LEU A 329 2.16 -9.64 0.47
N VAL A 330 2.56 -10.53 1.36
CA VAL A 330 2.62 -11.98 1.12
C VAL A 330 1.70 -12.69 2.09
N ALA A 331 0.75 -13.44 1.52
CA ALA A 331 -0.15 -14.27 2.30
C ALA A 331 0.64 -15.47 2.89
N PRO A 332 0.61 -15.66 4.23
CA PRO A 332 1.32 -16.74 4.87
C PRO A 332 0.82 -18.11 4.37
N GLY A 333 1.74 -19.06 4.21
CA GLY A 333 1.46 -20.45 3.82
C GLY A 333 1.15 -20.68 2.33
N THR A 334 0.57 -19.70 1.62
CA THR A 334 0.27 -19.83 0.18
C THR A 334 1.33 -19.21 -0.72
N GLY A 335 2.08 -18.24 -0.21
CA GLY A 335 3.04 -17.46 -1.01
C GLY A 335 2.39 -16.54 -2.04
N ALA A 336 1.07 -16.35 -1.99
CA ALA A 336 0.38 -15.39 -2.84
C ALA A 336 0.83 -13.98 -2.48
N ALA A 337 1.19 -13.19 -3.48
CA ALA A 337 1.78 -11.88 -3.29
C ALA A 337 0.97 -10.78 -3.98
N ALA A 338 0.81 -9.65 -3.32
CA ALA A 338 0.14 -8.47 -3.86
C ALA A 338 1.03 -7.24 -3.73
N MET A 339 1.43 -6.68 -4.87
CA MET A 339 2.22 -5.45 -4.91
C MET A 339 1.44 -4.28 -4.28
N VAL A 340 2.04 -3.59 -3.33
CA VAL A 340 1.48 -2.42 -2.64
C VAL A 340 2.33 -1.18 -2.81
N GLY A 341 3.56 -1.28 -3.31
CA GLY A 341 4.43 -0.15 -3.50
C GLY A 341 5.47 -0.37 -4.57
N VAL A 342 5.95 0.72 -5.16
CA VAL A 342 7.07 0.73 -6.11
C VAL A 342 7.99 1.90 -5.79
N ALA A 343 9.28 1.77 -6.05
CA ALA A 343 10.22 2.88 -5.97
C ALA A 343 11.36 2.78 -7.00
N GLY A 344 11.99 3.92 -7.23
CA GLY A 344 13.18 4.01 -8.07
C GLY A 344 13.75 5.42 -8.11
N ARG A 345 14.90 5.53 -8.79
CA ARG A 345 15.57 6.81 -9.03
C ARG A 345 15.03 7.47 -10.29
N TYR A 346 14.70 8.75 -10.24
CA TYR A 346 13.99 9.46 -11.30
C TYR A 346 14.74 10.68 -11.85
N ASP A 347 16.07 10.72 -11.78
CA ASP A 347 16.87 11.82 -12.34
C ASP A 347 16.56 12.13 -13.82
N ARG A 348 16.11 11.12 -14.59
CA ARG A 348 15.68 11.32 -15.98
C ARG A 348 14.47 12.26 -16.07
N LEU A 349 13.55 12.21 -15.11
CA LEU A 349 12.41 13.13 -15.02
C LEU A 349 12.89 14.55 -14.74
N LEU A 350 13.80 14.72 -13.77
CA LEU A 350 14.39 16.02 -13.44
C LEU A 350 15.14 16.62 -14.65
N ARG A 351 15.94 15.82 -15.35
CA ARG A 351 16.62 16.26 -16.58
C ARG A 351 15.64 16.65 -17.70
N ALA A 352 14.59 15.86 -17.90
CA ALA A 352 13.57 16.16 -18.90
C ALA A 352 12.78 17.43 -18.55
N ALA A 353 12.47 17.65 -17.27
CA ALA A 353 11.84 18.86 -16.78
C ALA A 353 12.73 20.10 -16.94
N TRP A 354 14.01 19.97 -16.63
CA TRP A 354 14.99 21.03 -16.86
C TRP A 354 15.11 21.38 -18.35
N ALA A 355 15.19 20.38 -19.23
CA ALA A 355 15.30 20.61 -20.67
C ALA A 355 14.13 21.44 -21.23
N ARG A 356 12.91 21.27 -20.70
CA ARG A 356 11.75 22.12 -21.07
C ARG A 356 11.91 23.55 -20.58
N ARG A 357 12.46 23.73 -19.38
CA ARG A 357 12.66 25.05 -18.75
C ARG A 357 13.82 25.81 -19.38
N ALA A 358 14.91 25.13 -19.73
CA ALA A 358 16.07 25.70 -20.39
C ALA A 358 15.81 26.21 -21.81
N ALA A 359 14.64 25.93 -22.38
CA ALA A 359 14.20 26.52 -23.65
C ALA A 359 13.76 27.99 -23.50
N ASP A 360 13.55 28.45 -22.26
CA ASP A 360 13.26 29.84 -21.94
C ASP A 360 14.58 30.63 -21.84
N PRO A 361 14.77 31.70 -22.64
CA PRO A 361 16.02 32.47 -22.66
C PRO A 361 16.36 33.16 -21.33
N ASP A 362 15.37 33.36 -20.44
CA ASP A 362 15.58 34.01 -19.14
C ASP A 362 16.06 33.03 -18.05
N VAL A 363 16.22 31.74 -18.36
CA VAL A 363 16.64 30.71 -17.42
C VAL A 363 18.15 30.51 -17.45
N ALA A 364 18.80 30.75 -16.31
CA ALA A 364 20.24 30.56 -16.15
C ALA A 364 20.71 29.13 -16.48
N HIS A 365 21.84 29.02 -17.17
CA HIS A 365 22.61 27.78 -17.35
C HIS A 365 23.80 27.79 -16.39
N PRO A 366 24.21 26.65 -15.78
CA PRO A 366 23.92 25.24 -16.09
C PRO A 366 22.74 24.59 -15.31
N PRO A 367 22.30 23.36 -15.65
CA PRO A 367 21.32 22.61 -14.88
C PRO A 367 21.72 22.45 -13.40
N PRO A 368 20.77 22.55 -12.46
CA PRO A 368 21.04 22.23 -11.07
C PRO A 368 21.46 20.76 -10.93
N GLN A 369 22.45 20.50 -10.06
CA GLN A 369 22.89 19.14 -9.73
C GLN A 369 21.93 18.50 -8.74
N LEU A 370 20.69 18.24 -9.17
CA LEU A 370 19.64 17.66 -8.35
C LEU A 370 19.36 16.22 -8.79
N GLY A 371 19.47 15.28 -7.85
CA GLY A 371 19.05 13.89 -7.99
C GLY A 371 17.77 13.63 -7.20
N GLY A 372 17.05 12.56 -7.56
CA GLY A 372 15.81 12.23 -6.86
C GLY A 372 15.47 10.73 -6.86
N VAL A 373 15.06 10.23 -5.70
CA VAL A 373 14.51 8.89 -5.51
C VAL A 373 13.12 9.00 -4.92
N GLY A 374 12.23 8.08 -5.28
CA GLY A 374 10.83 8.20 -4.87
C GLY A 374 10.11 6.87 -4.86
N ALA A 375 9.16 6.76 -3.94
CA ALA A 375 8.28 5.61 -3.76
C ALA A 375 6.82 6.03 -3.89
N THR A 376 5.99 5.16 -4.44
CA THR A 376 4.55 5.35 -4.54
C THR A 376 3.86 4.10 -3.99
N LEU A 377 3.02 4.26 -2.97
CA LEU A 377 2.24 3.21 -2.32
C LEU A 377 0.78 3.26 -2.74
N ASN A 378 0.15 2.10 -2.92
CA ASN A 378 -1.27 1.96 -3.25
C ASN A 378 -2.11 1.94 -1.96
N VAL A 379 -2.67 3.10 -1.61
CA VAL A 379 -3.44 3.29 -0.37
C VAL A 379 -4.74 2.50 -0.39
N GLU A 380 -5.42 2.39 -1.54
CA GLU A 380 -6.65 1.63 -1.67
C GLU A 380 -6.45 0.14 -1.38
N ARG A 381 -5.36 -0.43 -1.89
CA ARG A 381 -5.01 -1.82 -1.61
C ARG A 381 -4.65 -2.03 -0.14
N LEU A 382 -3.86 -1.13 0.44
CA LEU A 382 -3.49 -1.19 1.86
C LEU A 382 -4.72 -1.10 2.77
N ALA A 383 -5.64 -0.18 2.48
CA ALA A 383 -6.90 -0.01 3.22
C ALA A 383 -7.83 -1.22 3.05
N ALA A 384 -7.92 -1.80 1.84
CA ALA A 384 -8.71 -3.01 1.61
C ALA A 384 -8.18 -4.22 2.41
N VAL A 385 -6.86 -4.36 2.51
CA VAL A 385 -6.23 -5.41 3.33
C VAL A 385 -6.48 -5.16 4.82
N ALA A 386 -6.28 -3.92 5.30
CA ALA A 386 -6.55 -3.56 6.69
C ALA A 386 -8.03 -3.80 7.09
N ALA A 387 -8.97 -3.50 6.19
CA ALA A 387 -10.39 -3.75 6.41
C ALA A 387 -10.72 -5.26 6.49
N ALA A 388 -10.08 -6.08 5.66
CA ALA A 388 -10.26 -7.53 5.66
C ALA A 388 -9.75 -8.18 6.95
N ASP A 389 -8.60 -7.71 7.47
CA ASP A 389 -8.03 -8.21 8.73
C ASP A 389 -8.88 -7.78 9.95
N GLY A 390 -9.37 -6.53 9.96
CA GLY A 390 -10.26 -6.04 11.03
C GLY A 390 -11.61 -6.75 11.12
N ALA A 391 -12.10 -7.31 10.01
CA ALA A 391 -13.30 -8.14 9.97
C ALA A 391 -13.08 -9.57 10.52
N GLY A 392 -11.83 -9.97 10.78
CA GLY A 392 -11.41 -11.35 11.06
C GLY A 392 -10.67 -11.56 12.37
N ALA A 393 -11.27 -11.25 13.52
CA ALA A 393 -10.83 -11.76 14.84
C ALA A 393 -11.93 -11.82 15.92
N GLY A 394 -13.22 -11.80 15.52
CA GLY A 394 -14.35 -11.81 16.48
C GLY A 394 -15.60 -12.58 16.05
N ALA A 395 -15.58 -13.25 14.89
CA ALA A 395 -16.70 -14.07 14.44
C ALA A 395 -16.61 -15.47 15.08
N LEU A 396 -17.19 -15.63 16.27
CA LEU A 396 -17.45 -16.95 16.84
C LEU A 396 -18.39 -17.76 15.93
N PRO A 397 -18.14 -19.06 15.69
CA PRO A 397 -19.11 -19.94 15.05
C PRO A 397 -20.27 -20.20 16.02
N GLY A 398 -21.50 -19.90 15.62
CA GLY A 398 -22.71 -20.33 16.34
C GLY A 398 -23.74 -19.28 16.75
N GLY A 399 -23.60 -18.02 16.31
CA GLY A 399 -24.71 -17.06 16.36
C GLY A 399 -25.04 -16.62 14.94
N ALA A 400 -26.31 -16.68 14.53
CA ALA A 400 -26.79 -16.03 13.32
C ALA A 400 -26.68 -14.49 13.47
N GLY A 401 -25.46 -13.97 13.54
CA GLY A 401 -25.15 -12.58 13.32
C GLY A 401 -25.18 -12.36 11.82
N VAL A 402 -26.09 -11.51 11.37
CA VAL A 402 -26.20 -11.10 9.98
C VAL A 402 -24.80 -10.70 9.51
N ALA A 403 -24.23 -11.50 8.59
CA ALA A 403 -23.01 -11.16 7.90
C ALA A 403 -23.17 -9.73 7.36
N SER A 404 -22.16 -8.87 7.52
CA SER A 404 -22.09 -7.64 6.74
C SER A 404 -22.45 -8.01 5.30
N LEU A 405 -23.54 -7.42 4.78
CA LEU A 405 -23.95 -7.69 3.40
C LEU A 405 -22.75 -7.39 2.50
N PRO A 406 -22.36 -8.30 1.59
CA PRO A 406 -21.21 -8.08 0.72
C PRO A 406 -21.34 -6.72 0.02
N GLY A 407 -20.40 -5.81 0.26
CA GLY A 407 -20.37 -4.48 -0.36
C GLY A 407 -21.07 -3.35 0.41
N LEU A 408 -21.60 -3.58 1.62
CA LEU A 408 -22.11 -2.49 2.47
C LEU A 408 -21.13 -2.19 3.63
N PRO A 409 -20.74 -0.91 3.84
CA PRO A 409 -19.90 -0.53 4.97
C PRO A 409 -20.63 -0.75 6.31
N ARG A 410 -19.88 -0.72 7.41
CA ARG A 410 -20.46 -0.77 8.76
C ARG A 410 -21.54 0.31 8.90
N LEU A 411 -22.75 -0.11 9.25
CA LEU A 411 -23.93 0.77 9.29
C LEU A 411 -23.96 1.75 10.49
N SER A 412 -23.02 1.61 11.43
CA SER A 412 -22.87 2.50 12.59
C SER A 412 -21.44 2.50 13.11
N CYS A 413 -20.96 3.65 13.58
CA CYS A 413 -19.70 3.76 14.33
C CYS A 413 -19.90 3.63 15.85
N ALA A 414 -21.13 3.39 16.33
CA ALA A 414 -21.40 3.32 17.75
C ALA A 414 -20.70 2.12 18.42
N GLU A 415 -20.10 2.38 19.56
CA GLU A 415 -19.59 1.41 20.52
C GLU A 415 -20.71 0.95 21.46
N ALA A 416 -21.66 1.83 21.77
CA ALA A 416 -22.77 1.53 22.67
C ALA A 416 -24.13 2.01 22.10
N LEU A 417 -25.14 1.15 22.21
CA LEU A 417 -26.54 1.51 21.98
C LEU A 417 -27.23 1.76 23.32
N VAL A 418 -27.71 2.97 23.54
CA VAL A 418 -28.58 3.31 24.67
C VAL A 418 -29.99 2.83 24.38
N ALA A 419 -30.44 1.92 25.22
CA ALA A 419 -31.71 1.22 25.11
C ALA A 419 -32.55 1.38 26.39
N SER A 420 -33.83 1.05 26.31
CA SER A 420 -34.74 1.08 27.46
C SER A 420 -35.69 -0.11 27.47
N ARG A 421 -36.09 -0.54 28.68
CA ARG A 421 -37.11 -1.55 28.93
C ARG A 421 -38.20 -0.97 29.84
N GLY A 422 -39.44 -0.90 29.33
CA GLY A 422 -40.61 -0.41 30.06
C GLY A 422 -40.81 1.12 29.97
N GLY A 423 -41.84 1.64 30.67
CA GLY A 423 -42.00 3.08 30.92
C GLY A 423 -42.22 3.99 29.70
N GLY A 424 -42.98 3.55 28.69
CA GLY A 424 -43.25 4.37 27.50
C GLY A 424 -42.02 4.72 26.66
N GLY A 425 -40.90 4.02 26.87
CA GLY A 425 -39.66 4.21 26.12
C GLY A 425 -38.66 5.18 26.74
N MET A 426 -38.93 5.86 27.86
CA MET A 426 -37.90 6.63 28.59
C MET A 426 -37.04 7.54 27.69
N LEU A 427 -37.66 8.23 26.74
CA LEU A 427 -36.94 8.94 25.67
C LEU A 427 -35.99 10.00 26.24
N ARG A 428 -36.44 10.76 27.23
CA ARG A 428 -35.65 11.83 27.84
C ARG A 428 -34.41 11.27 28.53
N GLU A 429 -34.59 10.22 29.32
CA GLU A 429 -33.53 9.55 30.07
C GLU A 429 -32.50 8.90 29.11
N ARG A 430 -32.97 8.28 28.02
CA ARG A 430 -32.08 7.77 26.97
C ARG A 430 -31.25 8.88 26.33
N LEU A 431 -31.87 10.04 26.04
CA LEU A 431 -31.18 11.18 25.42
C LEU A 431 -30.19 11.84 26.39
N GLU A 432 -30.49 11.91 27.68
CA GLU A 432 -29.60 12.41 28.73
C GLU A 432 -28.36 11.51 28.88
N LEU A 433 -28.54 10.18 28.98
CA LEU A 433 -27.41 9.25 29.04
C LEU A 433 -26.60 9.28 27.73
N LEU A 434 -27.27 9.33 26.59
CA LEU A 434 -26.62 9.46 25.28
C LEU A 434 -25.75 10.72 25.19
N ARG A 435 -26.23 11.84 25.74
CA ARG A 435 -25.48 13.09 25.83
C ARG A 435 -24.26 12.94 26.73
N ALA A 436 -24.43 12.39 27.93
CA ALA A 436 -23.33 12.17 28.88
C ALA A 436 -22.21 11.28 28.28
N LEU A 437 -22.58 10.22 27.56
CA LEU A 437 -21.63 9.34 26.87
C LEU A 437 -20.84 10.10 25.80
N ARG A 438 -21.51 10.93 24.99
CA ARG A 438 -20.85 11.73 23.94
C ARG A 438 -19.96 12.84 24.50
N GLU A 439 -20.39 13.51 25.57
CA GLU A 439 -19.55 14.47 26.29
C GLU A 439 -18.31 13.80 26.88
N ALA A 440 -18.43 12.52 27.26
CA ALA A 440 -17.32 11.67 27.64
C ALA A 440 -16.62 10.98 26.45
N GLY A 441 -16.84 11.42 25.21
CA GLY A 441 -16.13 10.92 24.02
C GLY A 441 -16.39 9.45 23.66
N VAL A 442 -17.48 8.86 24.17
CA VAL A 442 -17.92 7.50 23.79
C VAL A 442 -18.86 7.59 22.60
N ALA A 443 -18.56 6.86 21.53
CA ALA A 443 -19.44 6.78 20.37
C ALA A 443 -20.71 6.00 20.72
N ALA A 444 -21.80 6.71 20.99
CA ALA A 444 -23.07 6.12 21.36
C ALA A 444 -24.24 6.60 20.49
N GLU A 445 -25.24 5.73 20.33
CA GLU A 445 -26.50 6.04 19.67
C GLU A 445 -27.71 5.44 20.39
N THR A 446 -28.92 5.81 19.97
CA THR A 446 -30.17 5.22 20.45
C THR A 446 -31.10 5.00 19.26
N LEU A 447 -32.03 4.05 19.37
CA LEU A 447 -33.00 3.81 18.31
C LEU A 447 -33.90 5.05 18.15
N ARG A 448 -34.08 5.51 16.91
CA ARG A 448 -34.83 6.74 16.58
C ARG A 448 -36.35 6.50 16.63
N ALA A 449 -36.84 6.10 17.79
CA ALA A 449 -38.27 5.99 18.10
C ALA A 449 -38.52 6.47 19.52
N ALA A 450 -39.70 7.05 19.78
CA ALA A 450 -40.08 7.49 21.11
C ALA A 450 -40.19 6.29 22.08
N ALA A 451 -40.93 5.25 21.68
CA ALA A 451 -41.19 4.06 22.48
C ALA A 451 -40.80 2.75 21.75
N PRO A 452 -39.50 2.48 21.53
CA PRO A 452 -39.05 1.25 20.88
C PRO A 452 -39.24 0.03 21.79
N SER A 453 -39.59 -1.10 21.19
CA SER A 453 -39.56 -2.40 21.88
C SER A 453 -38.11 -2.81 22.15
N LEU A 454 -37.88 -3.61 23.19
CA LEU A 454 -36.53 -4.10 23.50
C LEU A 454 -36.00 -5.00 22.38
N THR A 455 -36.86 -5.81 21.76
CA THR A 455 -36.52 -6.64 20.59
C THR A 455 -36.03 -5.82 19.41
N ALA A 456 -36.72 -4.73 19.06
CA ALA A 456 -36.29 -3.84 17.97
C ALA A 456 -34.93 -3.19 18.26
N GLN A 457 -34.63 -2.89 19.53
CA GLN A 457 -33.33 -2.35 19.94
C GLN A 457 -32.21 -3.38 19.81
N TYR A 458 -32.47 -4.65 20.16
CA TYR A 458 -31.51 -5.74 19.93
C TYR A 458 -31.27 -6.00 18.45
N GLU A 459 -32.32 -6.04 17.63
CA GLU A 459 -32.21 -6.20 16.17
C GLU A 459 -31.45 -5.04 15.54
N TYR A 460 -31.71 -3.81 15.99
CA TYR A 460 -31.00 -2.61 15.54
C TYR A 460 -29.51 -2.68 15.86
N ALA A 461 -29.14 -3.04 17.10
CA ALA A 461 -27.74 -3.23 17.50
C ALA A 461 -27.08 -4.37 16.72
N ALA A 462 -27.81 -5.46 16.46
CA ALA A 462 -27.33 -6.59 15.69
C ALA A 462 -27.04 -6.23 14.24
N ALA A 463 -28.01 -5.62 13.55
CA ALA A 463 -27.87 -5.23 12.14
C ALA A 463 -26.75 -4.21 11.91
N ARG A 464 -26.39 -3.40 12.91
CA ARG A 464 -25.35 -2.36 12.83
C ARG A 464 -23.99 -2.77 13.40
N GLY A 465 -23.88 -3.99 13.95
CA GLY A 465 -22.66 -4.45 14.59
C GLY A 465 -22.24 -3.59 15.79
N ILE A 466 -23.21 -3.12 16.60
CA ILE A 466 -22.92 -2.37 17.82
C ILE A 466 -22.57 -3.38 18.93
N PRO A 467 -21.39 -3.27 19.56
CA PRO A 467 -20.89 -4.30 20.47
C PRO A 467 -21.53 -4.26 21.86
N THR A 468 -21.97 -3.08 22.34
CA THR A 468 -22.52 -2.94 23.70
C THR A 468 -23.92 -2.34 23.69
N LEU A 469 -24.79 -2.87 24.56
CA LEU A 469 -26.15 -2.40 24.79
C LEU A 469 -26.27 -1.90 26.23
N LEU A 470 -26.74 -0.66 26.42
CA LEU A 470 -26.95 -0.03 27.73
C LEU A 470 -28.45 0.06 27.98
N VAL A 471 -29.01 -0.79 28.85
CA VAL A 471 -30.46 -0.91 29.05
C VAL A 471 -30.90 -0.17 30.31
N LEU A 472 -31.64 0.93 30.11
CA LEU A 472 -32.37 1.63 31.15
C LEU A 472 -33.62 0.86 31.54
N HIS A 473 -33.87 0.69 32.84
CA HIS A 473 -35.10 0.07 33.34
C HIS A 473 -35.94 1.09 34.09
N GLY A 474 -37.22 1.18 33.73
CA GLY A 474 -38.14 2.17 34.30
C GLY A 474 -38.31 2.07 35.82
N SER A 475 -38.10 0.90 36.40
CA SER A 475 -38.19 0.65 37.84
C SER A 475 -36.94 1.01 38.64
N SER A 476 -35.75 1.06 38.02
CA SER A 476 -34.46 1.24 38.72
C SER A 476 -33.75 2.56 38.39
N TYR A 477 -34.02 3.16 37.22
CA TYR A 477 -33.36 4.41 36.84
C TYR A 477 -33.79 5.61 37.69
N GLY A 478 -35.00 5.58 38.26
CA GLY A 478 -35.50 6.62 39.17
C GLY A 478 -35.10 6.46 40.65
N ALA A 479 -34.74 5.24 41.09
CA ALA A 479 -34.43 4.94 42.49
C ALA A 479 -32.92 4.78 42.76
N ASP A 480 -32.19 4.07 41.89
CA ASP A 480 -30.77 3.72 42.09
C ASP A 480 -29.85 4.33 41.01
N ASN A 481 -30.41 5.00 40.00
CA ASN A 481 -29.71 5.56 38.85
C ASN A 481 -28.76 4.55 38.15
N ALA A 482 -29.13 3.27 38.15
CA ALA A 482 -28.33 2.17 37.63
C ALA A 482 -28.66 1.86 36.15
N VAL A 483 -27.63 1.59 35.36
CA VAL A 483 -27.70 1.24 33.94
C VAL A 483 -27.20 -0.18 33.76
N HIS A 484 -28.00 -1.05 33.14
CA HIS A 484 -27.57 -2.42 32.85
C HIS A 484 -26.73 -2.44 31.57
N VAL A 485 -25.43 -2.70 31.71
CA VAL A 485 -24.48 -2.79 30.62
C VAL A 485 -24.40 -4.24 30.16
N ARG A 486 -24.85 -4.49 28.93
CA ARG A 486 -24.77 -5.81 28.29
C ARG A 486 -23.79 -5.76 27.12
N CYS A 487 -22.66 -6.41 27.31
CA CYS A 487 -21.62 -6.54 26.30
C CYS A 487 -21.88 -7.78 25.43
N ARG A 488 -22.09 -7.60 24.12
CA ARG A 488 -22.36 -8.72 23.21
C ARG A 488 -21.09 -9.52 22.91
N LEU A 489 -19.93 -8.87 22.90
CA LEU A 489 -18.63 -9.50 22.65
C LEU A 489 -18.21 -10.41 23.81
N CYS A 490 -18.39 -9.94 25.04
CA CYS A 490 -17.90 -10.60 26.24
C CYS A 490 -18.99 -11.37 27.03
N ARG A 491 -20.25 -11.37 26.54
CA ARG A 491 -21.43 -12.00 27.17
C ARG A 491 -21.64 -11.62 28.64
N ALA A 492 -21.04 -10.52 29.09
CA ALA A 492 -21.15 -10.01 30.44
C ALA A 492 -22.35 -9.05 30.55
N GLU A 493 -23.08 -9.17 31.65
CA GLU A 493 -24.17 -8.28 32.04
C GLU A 493 -23.86 -7.75 33.44
N GLU A 494 -23.68 -6.44 33.56
CA GLU A 494 -23.32 -5.79 34.82
C GLU A 494 -24.17 -4.53 35.03
N SER A 495 -24.51 -4.23 36.28
CA SER A 495 -25.24 -3.03 36.65
C SER A 495 -24.25 -1.96 37.07
N VAL A 496 -24.20 -0.83 36.36
CA VAL A 496 -23.24 0.26 36.58
C VAL A 496 -24.01 1.56 36.83
N PRO A 497 -23.63 2.38 37.82
CA PRO A 497 -24.24 3.70 38.01
C PRO A 497 -24.11 4.57 36.76
N ALA A 498 -25.15 5.31 36.37
CA ALA A 498 -25.18 6.08 35.13
C ALA A 498 -23.98 7.03 34.93
N GLY A 499 -23.48 7.63 36.02
CA GLY A 499 -22.30 8.52 36.00
C GLY A 499 -20.97 7.81 35.77
N GLU A 500 -20.87 6.51 36.03
CA GLU A 500 -19.64 5.72 35.90
C GLU A 500 -19.56 4.93 34.58
N VAL A 501 -20.68 4.81 33.85
CA VAL A 501 -20.76 4.10 32.56
C VAL A 501 -19.68 4.55 31.57
N PRO A 502 -19.37 5.84 31.38
CA PRO A 502 -18.33 6.23 30.43
C PRO A 502 -16.93 5.71 30.83
N ARG A 503 -16.62 5.68 32.13
CA ARG A 503 -15.34 5.17 32.64
C ARG A 503 -15.28 3.65 32.48
N TYR A 504 -16.37 2.96 32.77
CA TYR A 504 -16.52 1.52 32.58
C TYR A 504 -16.27 1.11 31.12
N LEU A 505 -16.92 1.80 30.16
CA LEU A 505 -16.78 1.49 28.73
C LEU A 505 -15.34 1.70 28.24
N ARG A 506 -14.66 2.78 28.66
CA ARG A 506 -13.26 3.03 28.30
C ARG A 506 -12.31 1.96 28.83
N ALA A 507 -12.54 1.47 30.05
CA ALA A 507 -11.72 0.40 30.64
C ALA A 507 -11.90 -0.93 29.87
N HIS A 508 -13.13 -1.27 29.50
CA HIS A 508 -13.45 -2.53 28.81
C HIS A 508 -13.18 -2.50 27.30
N ALA A 509 -13.23 -1.33 26.65
CA ALA A 509 -12.81 -1.17 25.25
C ALA A 509 -11.31 -1.47 25.08
N ARG A 510 -10.47 -1.03 26.02
CA ARG A 510 -9.01 -1.30 26.02
C ARG A 510 -8.68 -2.78 26.25
N ALA A 511 -9.44 -3.48 27.10
CA ALA A 511 -9.26 -4.91 27.32
C ALA A 511 -9.62 -5.75 26.07
N SER A 512 -10.59 -5.29 25.28
CA SER A 512 -11.07 -5.98 24.08
C SER A 512 -10.11 -5.85 22.88
N HIS A 513 -9.35 -4.75 22.78
CA HIS A 513 -8.31 -4.55 21.77
C HIS A 513 -6.94 -5.13 22.18
N GLY A 514 -6.77 -5.56 23.43
CA GLY A 514 -5.47 -5.98 24.00
C GLY A 514 -5.36 -7.43 24.45
N GLN A 515 -6.38 -8.27 24.34
CA GLN A 515 -6.34 -9.66 24.83
C GLN A 515 -6.55 -10.71 23.74
N GLY A 516 -5.45 -11.18 23.17
CA GLY A 516 -5.24 -12.62 23.10
C GLY A 516 -5.18 -13.16 24.54
N GLY A 517 -6.04 -14.13 24.85
CA GLY A 517 -6.39 -14.61 26.19
C GLY A 517 -5.28 -14.60 27.26
N GLY A 518 -5.57 -13.93 28.37
CA GLY A 518 -4.83 -14.03 29.62
C GLY A 518 -5.50 -13.20 30.72
N ARG A 519 -5.94 -13.85 31.80
CA ARG A 519 -6.53 -13.20 32.99
C ARG A 519 -5.55 -12.18 33.61
N PRO A 520 -6.04 -11.07 34.21
CA PRO A 520 -5.18 -10.03 34.75
C PRO A 520 -4.57 -10.48 36.08
N GLY A 521 -3.25 -10.64 36.09
CA GLY A 521 -2.41 -10.74 37.28
C GLY A 521 -1.10 -10.03 36.99
N GLU A 522 -0.86 -8.94 37.74
CA GLU A 522 0.41 -8.23 37.94
C GLU A 522 1.56 -8.47 36.94
N ALA A 523 1.73 -7.56 35.99
CA ALA A 523 3.04 -7.03 35.55
C ALA A 523 2.80 -6.07 34.37
N ALA A 524 2.62 -4.79 34.66
CA ALA A 524 2.69 -3.73 33.66
C ALA A 524 3.81 -2.77 34.08
N ALA A 525 5.04 -3.12 33.68
CA ALA A 525 6.14 -2.18 33.63
C ALA A 525 6.96 -2.48 32.36
N GLU A 526 7.01 -1.46 31.51
CA GLU A 526 8.03 -1.19 30.49
C GLU A 526 8.19 -2.20 29.35
N ASP A 527 7.80 -1.79 28.13
CA ASP A 527 8.35 -2.42 26.92
C ASP A 527 8.48 -1.38 25.80
N GLY A 528 9.65 -0.75 25.77
CA GLY A 528 10.15 0.02 24.63
C GLY A 528 10.82 -0.88 23.58
N PRO A 529 11.57 -0.30 22.62
CA PRO A 529 12.16 -0.99 21.46
C PRO A 529 13.15 -2.14 21.78
N ALA A 530 13.48 -2.37 23.05
CA ALA A 530 14.26 -3.52 23.51
C ALA A 530 13.48 -4.86 23.39
N GLY A 531 12.15 -4.85 23.53
CA GLY A 531 11.33 -6.07 23.50
C GLY A 531 11.37 -6.82 22.16
N TRP A 532 11.68 -6.12 21.06
CA TRP A 532 11.86 -6.74 19.74
C TRP A 532 13.13 -7.61 19.67
N ARG A 533 14.25 -7.16 20.24
CA ARG A 533 15.53 -7.89 20.23
C ARG A 533 15.45 -9.18 21.05
N GLU A 534 14.75 -9.13 22.19
CA GLU A 534 14.51 -10.28 23.06
C GLU A 534 13.66 -11.36 22.36
N ARG A 535 12.65 -10.95 21.58
CA ARG A 535 11.83 -11.86 20.77
C ARG A 535 12.62 -12.48 19.62
N GLU A 536 13.47 -11.71 18.94
CA GLU A 536 14.31 -12.22 17.86
C GLU A 536 15.36 -13.22 18.37
N ARG A 537 15.96 -12.94 19.53
CA ARG A 537 16.91 -13.84 20.20
C ARG A 537 16.24 -15.18 20.56
N ARG A 538 15.04 -15.15 21.15
CA ARG A 538 14.28 -16.37 21.48
C ARG A 538 13.86 -17.16 20.24
N ARG A 539 13.64 -16.48 19.11
CA ARG A 539 13.33 -17.14 17.83
C ARG A 539 14.57 -17.83 17.24
N ARG A 540 15.75 -17.22 17.36
CA ARG A 540 17.04 -17.81 16.95
C ARG A 540 17.48 -18.97 17.85
N GLU A 541 17.22 -18.92 19.16
CA GLU A 541 17.48 -20.04 20.07
C GLU A 541 16.56 -21.24 19.79
N ARG A 542 15.28 -21.03 19.46
CA ARG A 542 14.36 -22.12 19.07
C ARG A 542 14.72 -22.76 17.73
N ALA A 543 15.27 -22.00 16.78
CA ALA A 543 15.74 -22.51 15.50
C ALA A 543 17.10 -23.24 15.59
N ARG A 544 17.80 -23.18 16.74
CA ARG A 544 19.01 -23.95 17.00
C ARG A 544 18.76 -25.28 17.73
N VAL A 545 17.56 -25.46 18.29
CA VAL A 545 17.14 -26.64 19.06
C VAL A 545 16.26 -27.59 18.22
N ALA A 546 15.82 -27.14 17.04
CA ALA A 546 15.28 -27.97 15.97
C ALA A 546 16.34 -28.15 14.89
#